data_AF-A0A1Y4RUF8-F1
#
_entry.id   AF-A0A1Y4RUF8-F1
#
_cell.length_a   1.000
_cell.length_b   1.000
_cell.length_c   1.000
_cell.angle_alpha   90.00
_cell.angle_beta   90.00
_cell.angle_gamma   90.00
#
_symmetry.space_group_name_H-M   'P 1'
#
loop_
_entity.id
_entity.type
_entity.pdbx_description
1 polymer ?
#
loop_
_entity_poly.entity_id
_entity_poly.type
_entity_poly.pdbx_seq_one_letter_code
_entity_poly.pdbx_strand_id
1 'polypeptide(L)'
;MDTEPNLPGNHPYRAFSSMGMVPKPTRACNRCGLCAEQCPVQAIDRKDPKQTDKTRCISCMRCAAICPRSARKLSPLLVMAANFALKKACSDRKEGELYL
;
A
#
# COMPACT_ATOMS: atom_id res chain seq x y z
N MET A 1 2.48 38.91 7.14
CA MET A 1 3.33 38.17 6.20
C MET A 1 3.58 36.86 6.88
N ASP A 2 2.82 35.84 6.52
CA ASP A 2 2.87 34.55 7.21
C ASP A 2 4.11 33.81 6.71
N THR A 3 5.08 33.64 7.60
CA THR A 3 6.30 32.89 7.33
C THR A 3 5.93 31.42 7.18
N GLU A 4 6.44 30.76 6.13
CA GLU A 4 6.19 29.33 5.91
C GLU A 4 6.81 28.50 7.06
N PRO A 5 6.06 27.57 7.70
CA PRO A 5 6.57 26.80 8.82
C PRO A 5 7.67 25.84 8.39
N ASN A 6 8.69 25.65 9.23
CA ASN A 6 9.77 24.70 8.98
C ASN A 6 9.31 23.27 9.29
N LEU A 7 8.93 22.52 8.25
CA LEU A 7 8.48 21.13 8.36
C LEU A 7 9.66 20.15 8.27
N PRO A 8 9.79 19.20 9.22
CA PRO A 8 10.86 18.21 9.15
C PRO A 8 10.65 17.24 7.98
N GLY A 9 11.76 16.74 7.45
CA GLY A 9 11.78 15.76 6.37
C GLY A 9 12.55 16.26 5.16
N ASN A 10 12.58 15.44 4.11
CA ASN A 10 13.32 15.75 2.90
C ASN A 10 12.38 16.44 1.91
N HIS A 11 12.65 17.71 1.62
CA HIS A 11 12.03 18.49 0.54
C HIS A 11 13.10 18.93 -0.48
N PRO A 12 12.88 18.77 -1.80
CA PRO A 12 11.69 18.22 -2.45
C PRO A 12 11.49 16.73 -2.14
N TYR A 13 10.23 16.29 -2.06
CA TYR A 13 9.91 14.88 -1.79
C TYR A 13 10.45 13.97 -2.89
N ARG A 14 10.86 12.75 -2.51
CA ARG A 14 11.33 11.74 -3.48
C ARG A 14 10.25 11.44 -4.52
N ALA A 15 10.66 11.22 -5.77
CA ALA A 15 9.76 10.71 -6.81
C ALA A 15 9.13 9.38 -6.37
N PHE A 16 7.85 9.20 -6.71
CA PHE A 16 7.15 7.97 -6.38
C PHE A 16 7.80 6.77 -7.09
N SER A 17 8.13 5.73 -6.34
CA SER A 17 8.52 4.44 -6.86
C SER A 17 7.71 3.34 -6.16
N SER A 18 7.28 2.35 -6.94
CA SER A 18 6.55 1.20 -6.41
C SER A 18 7.47 0.42 -5.45
N MET A 19 7.08 0.32 -4.16
CA MET A 19 7.83 -0.42 -3.13
C MET A 19 7.87 -1.94 -3.35
N GLY A 20 7.35 -2.45 -4.48
CA GLY A 20 7.35 -3.88 -4.80
C GLY A 20 6.38 -4.74 -3.98
N MET A 21 5.70 -4.15 -2.99
CA MET A 21 4.68 -4.79 -2.17
C MET A 21 3.33 -4.82 -2.91
N VAL A 22 3.22 -5.68 -3.91
CA VAL A 22 1.99 -5.82 -4.71
C VAL A 22 1.23 -7.08 -4.27
N PRO A 23 0.05 -6.95 -3.63
CA PRO A 23 -0.76 -8.11 -3.23
C PRO A 23 -1.22 -8.91 -4.46
N LYS A 24 -1.09 -10.24 -4.40
CA LYS A 24 -1.48 -11.16 -5.47
C LYS A 24 -2.67 -12.01 -5.07
N PRO A 25 -3.53 -12.42 -6.03
CA PRO A 25 -4.58 -13.40 -5.75
C PRO A 25 -3.98 -14.75 -5.36
N THR A 26 -4.66 -15.45 -4.46
CA THR A 26 -4.43 -16.85 -4.10
C THR A 26 -5.42 -17.73 -4.85
N ARG A 27 -5.32 -19.05 -4.63
CA ARG A 27 -6.27 -20.03 -5.20
C ARG A 27 -7.72 -19.83 -4.73
N ALA A 28 -7.94 -19.14 -3.61
CA ALA A 28 -9.27 -18.83 -3.10
C ALA A 28 -9.99 -17.69 -3.87
N CYS A 29 -9.33 -17.06 -4.85
CA CYS A 29 -9.91 -15.98 -5.65
C CYS A 29 -10.96 -16.53 -6.62
N ASN A 30 -12.21 -16.09 -6.45
CA ASN A 30 -13.34 -16.41 -7.33
C ASN A 30 -13.58 -15.38 -8.45
N ARG A 31 -12.63 -14.46 -8.67
CA ARG A 31 -12.72 -13.39 -9.69
C ARG A 31 -13.95 -12.47 -9.55
N CYS A 32 -14.42 -12.20 -8.34
CA CYS A 32 -15.54 -11.26 -8.10
C CYS A 32 -15.31 -9.80 -8.57
N GLY A 33 -14.09 -9.40 -8.90
CA GLY A 33 -13.81 -8.09 -9.50
C GLY A 33 -13.77 -6.89 -8.53
N LEU A 34 -14.26 -7.03 -7.29
CA LEU A 34 -14.31 -5.93 -6.32
C LEU A 34 -12.95 -5.23 -6.10
N CYS A 35 -11.86 -5.98 -6.12
CA CYS A 35 -10.51 -5.43 -5.99
C CYS A 35 -10.10 -4.53 -7.17
N ALA A 36 -10.58 -4.83 -8.38
CA ALA A 36 -10.34 -4.02 -9.57
C ALA A 36 -11.19 -2.75 -9.57
N GLU A 37 -12.45 -2.86 -9.15
CA GLU A 37 -13.38 -1.74 -9.04
C GLU A 37 -12.90 -0.69 -8.02
N GLN A 38 -12.43 -1.14 -6.86
CA GLN A 38 -12.08 -0.28 -5.73
C GLN A 38 -10.59 0.12 -5.73
N CYS A 39 -9.84 -0.19 -6.80
CA CYS A 39 -8.45 0.23 -6.91
C CYS A 39 -8.39 1.71 -7.33
N PRO A 40 -7.88 2.63 -6.47
CA PRO A 40 -7.91 4.07 -6.74
C PRO A 40 -7.10 4.48 -7.97
N VAL A 41 -6.08 3.68 -8.31
CA VAL A 41 -5.18 3.87 -9.46
C VAL A 41 -5.45 2.87 -10.59
N GLN A 42 -6.56 2.12 -10.47
CA GLN A 42 -7.01 1.13 -11.46
C GLN A 42 -5.94 0.11 -11.89
N ALA A 43 -4.98 -0.21 -11.00
CA ALA A 43 -3.85 -1.10 -11.30
C ALA A 43 -4.21 -2.57 -11.54
N ILE A 44 -5.45 -2.98 -11.24
CA ILE A 44 -5.91 -4.36 -11.39
C ILE A 44 -6.85 -4.44 -12.59
N ASP A 45 -6.65 -5.43 -13.46
CA ASP A 45 -7.47 -5.61 -14.66
C ASP A 45 -8.92 -5.99 -14.28
N ARG A 46 -9.91 -5.34 -14.91
CA ARG A 46 -11.33 -5.57 -14.64
C ARG A 46 -11.86 -6.87 -15.25
N LYS A 47 -11.32 -7.31 -16.38
CA LYS A 47 -11.67 -8.56 -17.08
C LYS A 47 -10.95 -9.76 -16.46
N ASP A 48 -9.72 -9.57 -15.99
CA ASP A 48 -8.97 -10.58 -15.23
C ASP A 48 -8.39 -10.01 -13.93
N PRO A 49 -9.16 -10.04 -12.82
CA PRO A 49 -8.75 -9.52 -11.51
C PRO A 49 -7.52 -10.21 -10.90
N LYS A 50 -6.95 -11.21 -11.58
CA LYS A 50 -5.69 -11.83 -11.21
C LYS A 50 -4.47 -11.01 -11.65
N GLN A 51 -4.61 -10.22 -12.71
CA GLN A 51 -3.53 -9.41 -13.25
C GLN A 51 -3.43 -8.07 -12.51
N THR A 52 -2.21 -7.63 -12.26
CA THR A 52 -1.96 -6.37 -11.57
C THR A 52 -0.74 -5.72 -12.17
N ASP A 53 -0.94 -4.51 -12.66
CA ASP A 53 0.11 -3.62 -13.12
C ASP A 53 0.90 -3.11 -11.91
N LYS A 54 2.13 -3.62 -11.78
CA LYS A 54 3.02 -3.29 -10.68
C LYS A 54 3.56 -1.86 -10.75
N THR A 55 3.57 -1.26 -11.94
CA THR A 55 4.09 0.10 -12.16
C THR A 55 3.11 1.14 -11.68
N ARG A 56 1.80 0.87 -11.83
CA ARG A 56 0.73 1.73 -11.31
C ARG A 56 0.35 1.44 -9.87
N CYS A 57 0.66 0.25 -9.34
CA CYS A 57 0.28 -0.11 -7.98
C CYS A 57 1.01 0.75 -6.93
N ILE A 58 0.25 1.56 -6.19
CA ILE A 58 0.77 2.42 -5.12
C ILE A 58 0.90 1.73 -3.75
N SER A 59 0.73 0.40 -3.70
CA SER A 59 0.83 -0.39 -2.46
C SER A 59 -0.11 0.05 -1.32
N CYS A 60 -1.28 0.62 -1.64
CA CYS A 60 -2.25 1.12 -0.66
C CYS A 60 -3.02 0.02 0.10
N MET A 61 -2.85 -1.25 -0.26
CA MET A 61 -3.49 -2.43 0.37
C MET A 61 -5.03 -2.49 0.36
N ARG A 62 -5.73 -1.51 -0.25
CA ARG A 62 -7.20 -1.49 -0.36
C ARG A 62 -7.77 -2.80 -0.90
N CYS A 63 -7.14 -3.35 -1.95
CA CYS A 63 -7.57 -4.57 -2.60
C CYS A 63 -7.46 -5.83 -1.72
N ALA A 64 -6.54 -5.86 -0.76
CA ALA A 64 -6.40 -6.94 0.21
C ALA A 64 -7.44 -6.79 1.32
N ALA A 65 -7.63 -5.57 1.84
CA ALA A 65 -8.55 -5.27 2.93
C ALA A 65 -10.02 -5.56 2.60
N ILE A 66 -10.46 -5.20 1.39
CA ILE A 66 -11.88 -5.36 1.00
C ILE A 66 -12.22 -6.75 0.45
N CYS A 67 -11.22 -7.62 0.24
CA CYS A 67 -11.49 -8.88 -0.44
C CYS A 67 -12.34 -9.79 0.46
N PRO A 68 -13.60 -10.12 0.07
CA PRO A 68 -14.51 -10.87 0.94
C PRO A 68 -14.05 -12.32 1.18
N ARG A 69 -13.16 -12.82 0.32
CA ARG A 69 -12.56 -14.16 0.43
C ARG A 69 -11.18 -14.14 1.09
N SER A 70 -10.71 -12.95 1.51
CA SER A 70 -9.33 -12.70 1.95
C SER A 70 -8.30 -13.30 0.97
N ALA A 71 -8.64 -13.32 -0.32
CA ALA A 71 -7.92 -14.10 -1.31
C ALA A 71 -6.77 -13.34 -1.96
N ARG A 72 -6.58 -12.05 -1.67
CA ARG A 72 -5.49 -11.24 -2.21
C ARG A 72 -4.52 -10.86 -1.09
N LYS A 73 -3.28 -11.34 -1.18
CA LYS A 73 -2.29 -11.30 -0.09
C LYS A 73 -0.89 -10.95 -0.59
N LEU A 74 -0.05 -10.43 0.29
CA LEU A 74 1.40 -10.41 0.10
C LEU A 74 1.99 -11.77 0.44
N SER A 75 3.22 -12.04 0.02
CA SER A 75 3.90 -13.27 0.44
C SER A 75 4.17 -13.22 1.95
N PRO A 76 4.04 -14.35 2.68
CA PRO A 76 4.34 -14.39 4.11
C PRO A 76 5.74 -13.90 4.44
N LEU A 77 6.72 -14.21 3.58
CA LEU A 77 8.10 -13.75 3.71
C LEU A 77 8.22 -12.21 3.67
N LEU A 78 7.52 -11.55 2.73
CA LEU A 78 7.53 -10.09 2.65
C LEU A 78 6.88 -9.45 3.89
N VAL A 79 5.78 -10.02 4.38
CA VAL A 79 5.10 -9.53 5.59
C VAL A 79 6.01 -9.68 6.81
N MET A 80 6.68 -10.82 6.96
CA MET A 80 7.63 -11.05 8.04
C MET A 80 8.82 -10.08 7.99
N ALA A 81 9.38 -9.85 6.80
CA ALA A 81 10.47 -8.89 6.61
C ALA A 81 10.03 -7.46 6.94
N ALA A 82 8.84 -7.04 6.50
CA ALA A 82 8.28 -5.73 6.82
C ALA A 82 8.07 -5.55 8.33
N ASN A 83 7.54 -6.57 9.01
CA ASN A 83 7.38 -6.55 10.46
C ASN A 83 8.73 -6.37 11.18
N PHE A 84 9.77 -7.10 10.76
CA PHE A 84 11.10 -6.98 11.35
C PHE A 84 11.71 -5.59 11.12
N ALA A 85 11.60 -5.06 9.90
CA ALA A 85 12.10 -3.73 9.55
C ALA A 85 11.40 -2.61 10.32
N LEU A 86 10.09 -2.75 10.56
CA LEU A 86 9.28 -1.72 11.24
C LEU A 86 9.28 -1.87 12.76
N LYS A 87 9.60 -3.05 13.31
CA LYS A 87 9.49 -3.35 14.76
C LYS A 87 10.14 -2.29 15.65
N LYS A 88 11.34 -1.80 15.30
CA LYS A 88 12.05 -0.79 16.10
C LYS A 88 11.49 0.62 15.89
N ALA A 89 11.15 0.98 14.67
CA ALA A 89 10.71 2.35 14.33
C ALA A 89 9.23 2.61 14.65
N CYS A 90 8.44 1.55 14.82
CA CYS A 90 7.01 1.54 15.09
C CYS A 90 6.68 0.73 16.36
N SER A 91 7.61 0.59 17.31
CA SER A 91 7.37 -0.10 18.59
C SER A 91 6.33 0.63 19.44
N ASP A 92 6.35 1.96 19.37
CA ASP A 92 5.54 2.85 20.18
C ASP A 92 4.75 3.81 19.28
N ARG A 93 3.62 4.29 19.80
CA ARG A 93 2.79 5.29 19.12
C ARG A 93 3.55 6.62 19.04
N LYS A 94 3.57 7.22 17.86
CA LYS A 94 4.13 8.57 17.64
C LYS A 94 2.99 9.58 17.74
N GLU A 95 3.12 10.53 18.66
CA GLU A 95 2.15 11.62 18.80
C GLU A 95 2.39 12.70 17.72
N GLY A 96 1.34 13.46 17.40
CA GLY A 96 1.42 14.52 16.41
C GLY A 96 2.13 15.77 16.94
N GLU A 97 2.98 16.38 16.12
CA GLU A 97 3.66 17.64 16.41
C GLU A 97 3.03 18.78 15.59
N LEU A 98 2.92 19.97 16.18
CA LEU A 98 2.40 21.18 15.52
C LEU A 98 3.57 22.08 15.10
N TYR A 99 3.56 22.52 13.84
CA TYR A 99 4.52 23.48 13.28
C TYR A 99 3.73 24.70 12.82
N LEU A 100 4.02 25.87 13.41
CA LEU A 100 3.37 27.16 13.17
C LEU A 100 4.32 28.14 12.50
#